data_AF-A0A0Q6Z5U1-F1
#
_entry.id   AF-A0A0Q6Z5U1-F1
#
_cell.length_a   1.000
_cell.length_b   1.000
_cell.length_c   1.000
_cell.angle_alpha   90.00
_cell.angle_beta   90.00
_cell.angle_gamma   90.00
#
_symmetry.space_group_name_H-M   'P 1'
#
loop_
_entity.id
_entity.type
_entity.pdbx_description
1 polymer ?
#
loop_
_entity_poly.entity_id
_entity_poly.type
_entity_poly.pdbx_seq_one_letter_code
_entity_poly.pdbx_strand_id
1 'polypeptide(L)'
;MLFTKSRKGDLKAGARFAYQGSNYRLNSFLCEVSAEPQVDPWLSDLFAEWEAEEAAKVPIGMRRIKLRYCLPEEAEFVTGSGVCGCIAPIDEVELDGMVEWSESELAEHHERALAKGREGARSATIIRPITTAKEPRSDQP
;
A
#
# COMPACT_ATOMS: atom_id res chain seq x y z
N MET A 1 -26.83 3.79 -5.36
CA MET A 1 -26.20 2.77 -4.51
C MET A 1 -25.18 3.48 -3.64
N LEU A 2 -25.25 3.34 -2.32
CA LEU A 2 -24.30 3.94 -1.39
C LEU A 2 -23.19 2.92 -1.16
N PHE A 3 -21.98 3.20 -1.67
CA PHE A 3 -20.81 2.36 -1.46
C PHE A 3 -20.07 2.84 -0.22
N THR A 4 -19.86 1.95 0.75
CA THR A 4 -19.16 2.25 2.01
C THR A 4 -17.66 2.07 1.84
N LYS A 5 -16.88 3.12 2.13
CA LYS A 5 -15.42 3.04 2.23
C LYS A 5 -15.00 1.95 3.22
N SER A 6 -14.08 1.07 2.82
CA SER A 6 -13.62 -0.04 3.65
C SER A 6 -12.75 0.44 4.81
N ARG A 7 -12.97 -0.15 6.00
CA ARG A 7 -12.10 0.08 7.16
C ARG A 7 -10.93 -0.90 7.09
N LYS A 8 -9.79 -0.57 7.70
CA LYS A 8 -8.59 -1.44 7.71
C LYS A 8 -8.88 -2.87 8.20
N GLY A 9 -9.83 -3.04 9.14
CA GLY A 9 -10.24 -4.35 9.66
C GLY A 9 -11.05 -5.22 8.69
N ASP A 10 -11.51 -4.69 7.56
CA ASP A 10 -12.31 -5.43 6.57
C ASP A 10 -11.44 -6.01 5.43
N LEU A 11 -10.14 -5.74 5.43
CA LEU A 11 -9.24 -6.12 4.35
C LEU A 11 -8.90 -7.61 4.41
N LYS A 12 -9.44 -8.37 3.45
CA LYS A 12 -9.16 -9.80 3.29
C LYS A 12 -8.50 -10.08 1.95
N ALA A 13 -7.46 -10.90 1.97
CA ALA A 13 -6.85 -11.35 0.72
C ALA A 13 -7.85 -12.24 -0.03
N GLY A 14 -7.98 -12.05 -1.34
CA GLY A 14 -9.07 -12.62 -2.14
C GLY A 14 -10.30 -11.71 -2.26
N ALA A 15 -10.37 -10.60 -1.50
CA ALA A 15 -11.39 -9.59 -1.76
C ALA A 15 -11.17 -8.95 -3.13
N ARG A 16 -12.27 -8.54 -3.77
CA ARG A 16 -12.24 -7.78 -5.02
C ARG A 16 -12.43 -6.31 -4.73
N PHE A 17 -11.74 -5.47 -5.47
CA PHE A 17 -11.85 -4.03 -5.35
C PHE A 17 -11.74 -3.31 -6.69
N ALA A 18 -12.43 -2.19 -6.80
CA ALA A 18 -12.31 -1.28 -7.92
C ALA A 18 -11.24 -0.22 -7.62
N TYR A 19 -10.40 0.09 -8.60
CA TYR A 19 -9.41 1.15 -8.52
C TYR A 19 -9.07 1.68 -9.92
N GLN A 20 -9.09 3.01 -10.09
CA GLN A 20 -8.82 3.68 -11.39
C GLN A 20 -9.57 3.07 -12.59
N GLY A 21 -10.85 2.70 -12.40
CA GLY A 21 -11.69 2.14 -13.46
C GLY A 21 -11.43 0.68 -13.81
N SER A 22 -10.57 -0.02 -13.07
CA SER A 22 -10.30 -1.45 -13.22
C SER A 22 -10.63 -2.23 -11.95
N ASN A 23 -10.89 -3.53 -12.10
CA ASN A 23 -11.18 -4.44 -11.00
C ASN A 23 -9.97 -5.33 -10.69
N TYR A 24 -9.71 -5.53 -9.42
CA TYR A 24 -8.54 -6.24 -8.93
C TYR A 24 -8.91 -7.21 -7.81
N ARG A 25 -8.14 -8.28 -7.66
CA ARG A 25 -8.14 -9.14 -6.48
C ARG A 25 -7.05 -8.70 -5.52
N LEU A 26 -7.40 -8.42 -4.26
CA LEU A 26 -6.48 -8.11 -3.18
C LEU A 26 -5.57 -9.32 -2.90
N ASN A 27 -4.26 -9.12 -3.01
CA ASN A 27 -3.25 -10.15 -2.75
C ASN A 27 -2.60 -10.02 -1.38
N SER A 28 -2.17 -8.81 -1.02
CA SER A 28 -1.38 -8.56 0.19
C SER A 28 -1.46 -7.09 0.59
N PHE A 29 -1.04 -6.82 1.82
CA PHE A 29 -1.10 -5.50 2.47
C PHE A 29 0.30 -4.89 2.54
N LEU A 30 0.39 -3.58 2.38
CA LEU A 30 1.63 -2.83 2.38
C LEU A 30 1.55 -1.59 3.26
N CYS A 31 2.66 -1.25 3.92
CA CYS A 31 2.85 0.01 4.63
C CYS A 31 4.16 0.69 4.19
N GLU A 32 4.26 1.98 4.48
CA GLU A 32 5.47 2.75 4.25
C GLU A 32 6.62 2.26 5.14
N VAL A 33 7.82 2.17 4.57
CA VAL A 33 9.04 1.88 5.36
C VAL A 33 9.41 3.14 6.12
N SER A 34 9.11 3.19 7.42
CA SER A 34 9.36 4.34 8.28
C SER A 34 10.79 4.42 8.83
N ALA A 35 11.61 3.37 8.67
CA ALA A 35 12.95 3.34 9.22
C ALA A 35 13.98 3.93 8.25
N GLU A 36 14.73 4.92 8.73
CA GLU A 36 15.98 5.33 8.08
C GLU A 36 16.91 4.12 8.00
N PRO A 37 17.50 3.82 6.83
CA PRO A 37 18.47 2.74 6.73
C PRO A 37 19.64 3.05 7.66
N GLN A 38 20.00 2.10 8.53
CA GLN A 38 21.29 2.17 9.23
C GLN A 38 22.37 1.94 8.19
N VAL A 39 22.92 3.03 7.67
CA VAL A 39 24.03 3.03 6.72
C VAL A 39 25.32 3.13 7.52
N ASP A 40 26.30 2.27 7.19
CA ASP A 40 27.63 2.37 7.78
C ASP A 40 28.24 3.76 7.52
N PRO A 41 28.91 4.39 8.49
CA PRO A 41 29.41 5.77 8.36
C PRO A 41 30.38 6.00 7.18
N TRP A 42 30.98 4.95 6.63
CA TRP A 42 31.90 5.06 5.48
C TRP A 42 31.16 5.05 4.13
N LEU A 43 29.89 4.66 4.11
CA LEU A 43 29.02 4.66 2.92
C LEU A 43 27.98 5.79 2.95
N SER A 44 27.87 6.55 4.05
CA SER A 44 26.84 7.57 4.24
C SER A 44 26.81 8.58 3.11
N ASP A 45 27.98 9.05 2.68
CA ASP A 45 28.08 10.11 1.66
C ASP A 45 27.68 9.59 0.28
N LEU A 46 28.03 8.34 -0.04
CA LEU A 46 27.64 7.69 -1.29
C LEU A 46 26.12 7.44 -1.34
N PHE A 47 25.52 7.00 -0.24
CA PHE A 47 24.08 6.82 -0.17
C PHE A 47 23.34 8.15 -0.17
N ALA A 48 23.85 9.18 0.48
CA ALA A 48 23.26 10.52 0.47
C ALA A 48 23.26 11.13 -0.94
N GLU A 49 24.36 10.99 -1.67
CA GLU A 49 24.44 11.43 -3.08
C GLU A 49 23.44 10.67 -3.95
N TRP A 50 23.39 9.34 -3.84
CA TRP A 50 22.44 8.54 -4.62
C TRP A 50 20.98 8.85 -4.26
N GLU A 51 20.65 9.02 -2.97
CA GLU A 51 19.30 9.39 -2.56
C GLU A 51 18.91 10.79 -3.07
N ALA A 52 19.85 11.74 -3.11
CA ALA A 52 19.63 13.07 -3.68
C ALA A 52 19.35 12.99 -5.20
N GLU A 53 20.12 12.19 -5.95
CA GLU A 53 19.87 11.97 -7.38
C GLU A 53 18.51 11.31 -7.64
N GLU A 54 18.15 10.31 -6.84
CA GLU A 54 16.86 9.63 -6.96
C GLU A 54 15.69 10.53 -6.55
N ALA A 55 15.89 11.44 -5.60
CA ALA A 55 14.92 12.46 -5.20
C ALA A 55 14.73 13.51 -6.30
N ALA A 56 15.79 13.92 -6.99
CA ALA A 56 15.71 14.87 -8.11
C ALA A 56 14.88 14.34 -9.30
N LYS A 57 14.74 13.01 -9.43
CA LYS A 57 13.89 12.36 -10.45
C LYS A 57 12.40 12.37 -10.10
N VAL A 58 12.03 12.72 -8.87
CA VAL A 58 10.63 12.78 -8.43
C VAL A 58 10.01 14.09 -8.90
N PRO A 59 8.88 14.07 -9.65
CA PRO A 59 8.22 15.30 -10.07
C PRO A 59 7.82 16.20 -8.90
N ILE A 60 7.80 17.52 -9.13
CA ILE A 60 7.39 18.51 -8.12
C ILE A 60 5.97 18.17 -7.62
N GLY A 61 5.78 18.20 -6.30
CA GLY A 61 4.51 17.86 -5.65
C GLY A 61 4.26 16.35 -5.49
N MET A 62 5.21 15.50 -5.88
CA MET A 62 5.18 14.06 -5.65
C MET A 62 6.22 13.65 -4.59
N ARG A 63 5.98 12.51 -3.93
CA ARG A 63 6.93 11.84 -3.05
C ARG A 63 7.13 10.40 -3.47
N ARG A 64 8.35 9.91 -3.26
CA ARG A 64 8.70 8.50 -3.41
C ARG A 64 8.45 7.76 -2.10
N ILE A 65 7.75 6.64 -2.17
CA ILE A 65 7.34 5.85 -1.01
C ILE A 65 7.90 4.44 -1.19
N LYS A 66 8.83 4.06 -0.31
CA LYS A 66 9.36 2.69 -0.22
C LYS A 66 8.35 1.86 0.59
N LEU A 67 7.89 0.73 0.06
CA LEU A 67 6.89 -0.12 0.72
C LEU A 67 7.47 -1.43 1.21
N ARG A 68 6.88 -1.96 2.28
CA ARG A 68 7.10 -3.33 2.77
C ARG A 68 5.76 -4.03 2.97
N TYR A 69 5.80 -5.36 2.95
CA TYR A 69 4.65 -6.15 3.39
C TYR A 69 4.40 -5.92 4.88
N CYS A 70 3.13 -5.88 5.27
CA CYS A 70 2.72 -5.68 6.65
C CYS A 70 1.42 -6.42 6.97
N LEU A 71 0.99 -6.35 8.21
CA LEU A 71 -0.31 -6.87 8.61
C LEU A 71 -1.45 -5.93 8.16
N PRO A 72 -2.69 -6.44 8.01
CA PRO A 72 -3.84 -5.64 7.57
C PRO A 72 -4.08 -4.38 8.41
N GLU A 73 -3.83 -4.46 9.71
CA GLU A 73 -4.10 -3.37 10.66
C GLU A 73 -3.15 -2.18 10.46
N GLU A 74 -1.92 -2.46 10.01
CA GLU A 74 -0.88 -1.47 9.72
C GLU A 74 -0.99 -0.91 8.31
N ALA A 75 -1.77 -1.56 7.46
CA ALA A 75 -1.75 -1.32 6.03
C ALA A 75 -2.16 0.11 5.69
N GLU A 76 -1.48 0.68 4.71
CA GLU A 76 -1.78 1.96 4.07
C GLU A 76 -2.13 1.74 2.59
N PHE A 77 -1.60 0.67 2.00
CA PHE A 77 -1.81 0.27 0.63
C PHE A 77 -2.15 -1.22 0.54
N VAL A 78 -2.76 -1.60 -0.58
CA VAL A 78 -3.01 -2.99 -0.96
C VAL A 78 -2.42 -3.28 -2.34
N THR A 79 -2.00 -4.51 -2.54
CA THR A 79 -1.59 -5.01 -3.86
C THR A 79 -2.74 -5.75 -4.52
N GLY A 80 -2.99 -5.46 -5.80
CA GLY A 80 -4.03 -6.07 -6.59
C GLY A 80 -3.49 -6.88 -7.78
N SER A 81 -4.10 -8.03 -8.05
CA SER A 81 -3.93 -8.77 -9.32
C SER A 81 -5.13 -8.51 -10.22
N GLY A 82 -4.86 -8.12 -11.46
CA GLY A 82 -5.83 -7.76 -12.49
C GLY A 82 -5.08 -7.37 -13.77
N VAL A 83 -5.59 -6.42 -14.54
CA VAL A 83 -4.86 -5.88 -15.71
C VAL A 83 -3.63 -5.11 -15.20
N CYS A 84 -2.43 -5.57 -15.57
CA CYS A 84 -1.12 -5.02 -15.19
C CYS A 84 -0.79 -4.98 -13.68
N GLY A 85 -1.64 -5.52 -12.80
CA GLY A 85 -1.50 -5.41 -11.35
C GLY A 85 -1.61 -3.96 -10.84
N CYS A 86 -1.76 -3.77 -9.54
CA CYS A 86 -1.82 -2.43 -8.97
C CYS A 86 -1.33 -2.36 -7.52
N ILE A 87 -1.00 -1.14 -7.10
CA ILE A 87 -0.83 -0.76 -5.69
C ILE A 87 -1.77 0.42 -5.46
N ALA A 88 -2.75 0.22 -4.57
CA ALA A 88 -3.81 1.20 -4.31
C ALA A 88 -3.81 1.59 -2.82
N PRO A 89 -3.99 2.87 -2.48
CA PRO A 89 -4.21 3.28 -1.10
C PRO A 89 -5.53 2.75 -0.58
N ILE A 90 -5.58 2.37 0.70
CA ILE A 90 -6.78 1.78 1.29
C ILE A 90 -7.96 2.77 1.32
N ASP A 91 -7.71 4.07 1.40
CA ASP A 91 -8.75 5.10 1.43
C ASP A 91 -9.36 5.43 0.06
N GLU A 92 -8.76 4.89 -1.01
CA GLU A 92 -9.19 4.98 -2.41
C GLU A 92 -9.79 3.66 -2.96
N VAL A 93 -9.75 2.55 -2.20
CA VAL A 93 -10.35 1.28 -2.63
C VAL A 93 -11.75 1.08 -2.08
N GLU A 94 -12.61 0.50 -2.91
CA GLU A 94 -13.95 0.04 -2.55
C GLU A 94 -14.03 -1.46 -2.77
N LEU A 95 -14.28 -2.23 -1.70
CA LEU A 95 -14.45 -3.67 -1.80
C LEU A 95 -15.84 -4.01 -2.36
N ASP A 96 -15.90 -4.82 -3.42
CA ASP A 96 -17.15 -5.19 -4.11
C ASP A 96 -17.52 -6.67 -3.96
N GLY A 97 -16.78 -7.41 -3.14
CA GLY A 97 -17.03 -8.82 -2.86
C GLY A 97 -15.75 -9.64 -2.73
N MET A 98 -15.89 -10.95 -2.91
CA MET A 98 -14.79 -11.91 -2.92
C MET A 98 -14.68 -12.56 -4.30
N VAL A 99 -13.50 -13.06 -4.64
CA VAL A 99 -13.36 -13.97 -5.79
C VAL A 99 -14.10 -15.29 -5.53
N GLU A 100 -14.57 -15.93 -6.59
CA GLU A 100 -15.32 -17.20 -6.54
C GLU A 100 -14.39 -18.39 -6.31
N TRP A 101 -13.68 -18.37 -5.20
CA TRP A 101 -12.83 -19.46 -4.72
C TRP A 101 -13.52 -20.20 -3.59
N SER A 102 -13.08 -21.43 -3.34
CA SER A 102 -13.50 -22.15 -2.14
C SER A 102 -13.05 -21.42 -0.87
N GLU A 103 -13.75 -21.67 0.23
CA GLU A 103 -13.37 -21.12 1.53
C GLU A 103 -11.95 -21.52 1.93
N SER A 104 -11.52 -22.75 1.60
CA SER A 104 -10.16 -23.23 1.84
C SER A 104 -9.12 -22.44 1.06
N GLU A 105 -9.37 -22.16 -0.22
CA GLU A 105 -8.44 -21.37 -1.05
C GLU A 105 -8.35 -19.92 -0.58
N LEU A 106 -9.48 -19.32 -0.17
CA LEU A 106 -9.51 -17.99 0.42
C LEU A 106 -8.74 -17.94 1.73
N ALA A 107 -8.93 -18.91 2.61
CA ALA A 107 -8.21 -19.00 3.87
C ALA A 107 -6.69 -19.17 3.65
N GLU A 108 -6.29 -20.10 2.78
CA GLU A 108 -4.87 -20.33 2.47
C GLU A 108 -4.23 -19.09 1.83
N HIS A 109 -4.94 -18.42 0.91
CA HIS A 109 -4.46 -17.19 0.31
C HIS A 109 -4.32 -16.06 1.33
N HIS A 110 -5.26 -15.94 2.27
CA HIS A 110 -5.17 -14.96 3.34
C HIS A 110 -4.02 -15.27 4.30
N GLU A 111 -3.84 -16.51 4.72
CA GLU A 111 -2.71 -16.91 5.56
C GLU A 111 -1.36 -16.63 4.90
N ARG A 112 -1.23 -16.87 3.59
CA ARG A 112 -0.01 -16.48 2.84
C ARG A 112 0.22 -14.96 2.87
N ALA A 113 -0.83 -14.16 2.75
CA ALA A 113 -0.73 -12.71 2.84
C ALA A 113 -0.28 -12.26 4.25
N LEU A 114 -0.83 -12.88 5.29
CA LEU A 114 -0.42 -12.64 6.68
C LEU A 114 1.03 -13.08 6.93
N ALA A 115 1.46 -14.22 6.39
CA ALA A 115 2.84 -14.69 6.51
C ALA A 115 3.83 -13.69 5.91
N LYS A 116 3.54 -13.16 4.70
CA LYS A 116 4.33 -12.07 4.10
C LYS A 116 4.34 -10.81 4.95
N GLY A 117 3.18 -10.46 5.53
CA GLY A 117 3.05 -9.32 6.43
C GLY A 117 3.95 -9.44 7.67
N ARG A 118 4.00 -10.64 8.28
CA ARG A 118 4.88 -10.95 9.42
C ARG A 118 6.36 -10.92 9.05
N GLU A 119 6.72 -11.40 7.85
CA GLU A 119 8.10 -11.36 7.34
C GLU A 119 8.58 -9.91 7.13
N GLY A 120 7.68 -9.01 6.72
CA GLY A 120 8.00 -7.59 6.60
C GLY A 120 8.95 -7.27 5.44
N ALA A 121 9.07 -8.16 4.46
CA ALA A 121 10.00 -8.01 3.34
C ALA A 121 9.70 -6.75 2.51
N ARG A 122 10.74 -6.18 1.90
CA ARG A 122 10.60 -5.04 0.98
C ARG A 122 9.76 -5.45 -0.23
N SER A 123 8.93 -4.53 -0.69
CA SER A 123 8.06 -4.70 -1.87
C SER A 123 8.46 -3.70 -2.96
N ALA A 124 7.50 -3.04 -3.59
CA ALA A 124 7.74 -2.02 -4.60
C ALA A 124 8.07 -0.65 -3.97
N THR A 125 8.59 0.24 -4.81
CA THR A 125 8.64 1.68 -4.53
C THR A 125 7.65 2.38 -5.46
N ILE A 126 6.80 3.24 -4.90
CA ILE A 126 5.79 4.00 -5.66
C ILE A 126 6.08 5.49 -5.61
N ILE A 127 5.54 6.23 -6.58
CA ILE A 127 5.52 7.69 -6.59
C ILE A 127 4.07 8.14 -6.45
N ARG A 128 3.78 9.02 -5.48
CA ARG A 128 2.43 9.51 -5.20
C ARG A 128 2.47 11.02 -4.94
N PRO A 129 1.36 11.75 -5.13
CA PRO A 129 1.27 13.14 -4.70
C PRO A 129 1.59 13.28 -3.21
N ILE A 130 2.21 14.40 -2.83
CA ILE A 130 2.35 14.77 -1.43
C ILE A 130 0.96 15.16 -0.94
N THR A 131 0.27 14.25 -0.26
CA THR A 131 -0.98 14.56 0.42
C THR A 131 -0.64 15.44 1.62
N THR A 132 -0.84 16.75 1.50
CA THR A 132 -0.94 17.64 2.67
C THR A 132 -2.04 17.07 3.55
N ALA A 133 -1.70 16.73 4.79
CA ALA A 133 -2.63 16.19 5.76
C ALA A 133 -3.95 16.97 5.73
N LYS A 134 -5.04 16.21 5.60
CA LYS A 134 -6.44 16.63 5.74
C LYS A 134 -6.53 17.74 6.79
N GLU A 135 -6.78 18.99 6.38
CA GLU A 135 -7.07 20.06 7.33
C GLU A 135 -8.16 19.54 8.28
N PRO A 136 -8.01 19.69 9.62
CA PRO A 136 -9.14 19.46 10.49
C PRO A 136 -10.25 20.37 10.00
N ARG A 137 -11.41 19.80 9.63
CA ARG A 137 -12.63 20.59 9.46
C ARG A 137 -12.85 21.29 10.80
N SER A 138 -12.42 22.55 10.87
CA SER A 138 -12.94 23.51 11.81
C SER A 138 -14.41 23.64 11.45
N ASP A 139 -15.25 23.00 12.27
CA ASP A 139 -16.66 23.37 12.39
C ASP A 139 -16.72 24.89 12.50
N GLN A 140 -17.20 25.54 11.44
CA GLN A 140 -17.64 26.92 11.52
C GLN A 140 -19.01 26.95 12.21
N PRO A 141 -19.23 27.91 13.11
CA PRO A 141 -20.47 28.04 13.89
C PRO A 141 -21.69 28.38 13.03
#